data_AF-A0A7C6A4V1-F1
#
_entry.id   AF-A0A7C6A4V1-F1
#
_cell.length_a   1.000
_cell.length_b   1.000
_cell.length_c   1.000
_cell.angle_alpha   90.00
_cell.angle_beta   90.00
_cell.angle_gamma   90.00
#
_symmetry.space_group_name_H-M   'P 1'
#
loop_
_entity.id
_entity.type
_entity.pdbx_description
1 polymer ?
#
loop_
_entity_poly.entity_id
_entity_poly.type
_entity_poly.pdbx_seq_one_letter_code
_entity_poly.pdbx_strand_id
1 'polypeptide(L)'
;MQEWISLGRGPLFRLAFSLMVLGSLRLVLVQLLGAAEAYRRNPDRIVAWREVIRQTFAWMVPLGRLWEQRPVYSTISFLFHVGLIGTPLLLAAHILLWQRSVGLSWPAMPQVWADRLTLLTIGTGLALLLIRLLDAPTRALSGPQDYGWLVLLVTPSVTGYVCANAPVGPKTYHLMMLIHVYAGDLIMALIPFSKIAHCALAPLSQTVSALAWKFVPGAGDKIIATLGRAGMPSYVATGRAQTAAGTVAVTGEEFCSR
;
A
#
# COMPACT_ATOMS: atom_id res chain seq x y z
N MET A 1 2.65 30.72 21.38
CA MET A 1 2.37 30.05 20.09
C MET A 1 3.65 29.57 19.41
N GLN A 2 4.73 30.38 19.38
CA GLN A 2 6.01 29.94 18.81
C GLN A 2 6.65 28.75 19.53
N GLU A 3 6.53 28.65 20.85
CA GLU A 3 6.99 27.46 21.61
C GLU A 3 6.28 26.17 21.20
N TRP A 4 4.98 26.25 20.88
CA TRP A 4 4.24 25.07 20.40
C TRP A 4 4.71 24.64 19.01
N ILE A 5 5.01 25.61 18.14
CA ILE A 5 5.56 25.34 16.81
C ILE A 5 6.99 24.78 16.92
N SER A 6 7.79 25.28 17.87
CA SER A 6 9.16 24.79 18.11
C SER A 6 9.18 23.35 18.62
N LEU A 7 8.23 23.00 19.50
CA LEU A 7 8.00 21.64 19.96
C LEU A 7 7.58 20.70 18.82
N GLY A 8 6.61 21.15 18.00
CA GLY A 8 6.10 20.41 16.83
C GLY A 8 7.23 20.05 15.87
N ARG A 9 7.94 21.05 15.34
CA ARG A 9 9.01 20.86 14.35
C ARG A 9 10.27 20.15 14.87
N GLY A 10 10.37 19.92 16.18
CA GLY A 10 11.58 19.42 16.84
C GLY A 10 11.34 18.07 17.51
N PRO A 11 11.16 18.02 18.84
CA PRO A 11 10.95 16.77 19.57
C PRO A 11 9.75 15.95 19.08
N LEU A 12 8.62 16.61 18.79
CA LEU A 12 7.40 15.91 18.38
C LEU A 12 7.56 15.29 16.99
N PHE A 13 8.10 16.04 16.03
CA PHE A 13 8.45 15.52 14.70
C PHE A 13 9.35 14.29 14.78
N ARG A 14 10.40 14.31 15.61
CA ARG A 14 11.30 13.15 15.78
C ARG A 14 10.58 11.94 16.35
N LEU A 15 9.69 12.15 17.31
CA LEU A 15 8.86 11.09 17.89
C LEU A 15 7.88 10.52 16.84
N ALA A 16 7.15 11.38 16.14
CA ALA A 16 6.19 10.98 15.10
C ALA A 16 6.90 10.22 13.96
N PHE A 17 8.05 10.72 13.52
CA PHE A 17 8.87 10.05 12.51
C PHE A 17 9.38 8.69 12.99
N SER A 18 9.87 8.59 14.23
CA SER A 18 10.32 7.33 14.82
C SER A 18 9.19 6.32 14.92
N LEU A 19 7.99 6.74 15.35
CA LEU A 19 6.80 5.90 15.38
C LEU A 19 6.40 5.42 13.99
N MET A 20 6.42 6.31 13.00
CA MET A 20 6.14 5.96 11.60
C MET A 20 7.10 4.89 11.08
N VAL A 21 8.41 5.07 11.31
CA VAL A 21 9.45 4.15 10.84
C VAL A 21 9.38 2.81 11.58
N LEU A 22 9.38 2.82 12.91
CA LEU A 22 9.35 1.59 13.72
C LEU A 22 8.04 0.83 13.56
N GLY A 23 6.91 1.54 13.51
CA GLY A 23 5.59 0.96 13.27
C GLY A 23 5.50 0.31 11.88
N SER A 24 5.97 1.00 10.84
CA SER A 24 6.01 0.43 9.49
C SER A 24 6.96 -0.76 9.40
N LEU A 25 8.14 -0.69 10.03
CA LEU A 25 9.10 -1.79 10.09
C LEU A 25 8.50 -3.02 10.79
N ARG A 26 7.85 -2.84 11.94
CA ARG A 26 7.14 -3.92 12.64
C ARG A 26 6.13 -4.61 11.73
N LEU A 27 5.33 -3.83 11.00
CA LEU A 27 4.33 -4.41 10.09
C LEU A 27 5.00 -5.19 8.96
N VAL A 28 6.05 -4.67 8.33
CA VAL A 28 6.82 -5.40 7.31
C VAL A 28 7.37 -6.70 7.88
N LEU A 29 7.97 -6.67 9.07
CA LEU A 29 8.55 -7.86 9.71
C LEU A 29 7.49 -8.93 9.99
N VAL A 30 6.33 -8.56 10.55
CA VAL A 30 5.23 -9.49 10.80
C VAL A 30 4.76 -10.14 9.49
N GLN A 31 4.66 -9.38 8.40
CA GLN A 31 4.26 -9.90 7.11
C GLN A 31 5.31 -10.85 6.52
N LEU A 32 6.61 -10.53 6.64
CA LEU A 32 7.69 -11.40 6.19
C LEU A 32 7.75 -12.70 6.99
N LEU A 33 7.55 -12.64 8.30
CA LEU A 33 7.50 -13.84 9.15
C LEU A 33 6.29 -14.71 8.82
N GLY A 34 5.12 -14.10 8.57
CA GLY A 34 3.94 -14.80 8.09
C GLY A 34 4.16 -15.48 6.74
N ALA A 35 4.83 -14.80 5.80
CA ALA A 35 5.21 -15.37 4.51
C ALA A 35 6.20 -16.53 4.65
N ALA A 36 7.20 -16.40 5.52
CA ALA A 36 8.19 -17.44 5.78
C ALA A 36 7.56 -18.68 6.44
N GLU A 37 6.66 -18.49 7.40
CA GLU A 37 5.94 -19.60 8.03
C GLU A 37 4.99 -20.29 7.04
N ALA A 38 4.27 -19.51 6.21
CA ALA A 38 3.44 -20.06 5.14
C ALA A 38 4.30 -20.88 4.16
N TYR A 39 5.46 -20.36 3.74
CA TYR A 39 6.39 -21.09 2.88
C TYR A 39 6.92 -22.38 3.53
N ARG A 40 7.24 -22.36 4.83
CA ARG A 40 7.73 -23.54 5.56
C ARG A 40 6.67 -24.62 5.75
N ARG A 41 5.41 -24.24 5.99
CA ARG A 41 4.29 -25.18 6.16
C ARG A 41 3.78 -25.77 4.86
N ASN A 42 4.14 -25.18 3.73
CA ASN A 42 3.74 -25.68 2.42
C ASN A 42 4.43 -27.01 2.08
N PRO A 43 3.66 -28.09 1.88
CA PRO A 43 4.21 -29.37 1.43
C PRO A 43 4.80 -29.24 0.01
N ASP A 44 4.11 -28.51 -0.86
CA ASP A 44 4.56 -28.22 -2.23
C ASP A 44 5.25 -26.85 -2.27
N ARG A 45 6.59 -26.85 -2.17
CA ARG A 45 7.44 -25.64 -2.24
C ARG A 45 7.48 -24.99 -3.64
N ILE A 46 6.67 -25.47 -4.59
CA ILE A 46 6.61 -24.98 -5.96
C ILE A 46 5.80 -23.67 -5.98
N VAL A 47 6.48 -22.53 -5.99
CA VAL A 47 5.85 -21.21 -6.06
C VAL A 47 6.03 -20.63 -7.45
N ALA A 48 4.95 -20.17 -8.08
CA ALA A 48 5.01 -19.46 -9.36
C ALA A 48 5.46 -18.00 -9.15
N TRP A 49 6.73 -17.80 -8.77
CA TRP A 49 7.29 -16.48 -8.44
C TRP A 49 7.06 -15.43 -9.52
N ARG A 50 7.13 -15.82 -10.80
CA ARG A 50 6.87 -14.92 -11.93
C ARG A 50 5.45 -14.33 -11.90
N GLU A 51 4.47 -15.12 -11.49
CA GLU A 51 3.07 -14.66 -11.41
C GLU A 51 2.85 -13.81 -10.17
N VAL A 52 3.42 -14.20 -9.03
CA VAL A 52 3.38 -13.41 -7.78
C VAL A 52 4.02 -12.03 -7.97
N ILE A 53 5.18 -11.98 -8.61
CA ILE A 53 5.87 -10.73 -8.94
C ILE A 53 5.03 -9.88 -9.90
N ARG A 54 4.46 -10.48 -10.96
CA ARG A 54 3.61 -9.74 -11.90
C ARG A 54 2.38 -9.16 -11.21
N GLN A 55 1.72 -9.92 -10.34
CA GLN A 55 0.55 -9.46 -9.59
C GLN A 55 0.92 -8.36 -8.58
N THR A 56 2.08 -8.49 -7.93
CA THR A 56 2.64 -7.46 -7.02
C THR A 56 2.88 -6.15 -7.77
N PHE A 57 3.56 -6.18 -8.91
CA PHE A 57 3.81 -4.98 -9.72
C PHE A 57 2.52 -4.39 -10.30
N ALA A 58 1.59 -5.23 -10.76
CA ALA A 58 0.29 -4.80 -11.26
C ALA A 58 -0.58 -4.14 -10.16
N TRP A 59 -0.33 -4.47 -8.89
CA TRP A 59 -1.01 -3.82 -7.76
C TRP A 59 -0.40 -2.45 -7.42
N MET A 60 0.93 -2.30 -7.47
CA MET A 60 1.59 -1.00 -7.17
C MET A 60 1.23 0.08 -8.19
N VAL A 61 0.98 -0.33 -9.43
CA VAL A 61 0.65 0.57 -10.54
C VAL A 61 -0.73 0.15 -11.06
N PRO A 62 -1.84 0.74 -10.55
CA PRO A 62 -3.20 0.31 -10.88
C PRO A 62 -3.63 0.81 -12.27
N LEU A 63 -2.77 0.68 -13.29
CA LEU A 63 -3.01 1.15 -14.65
C LEU A 63 -3.99 0.26 -15.45
N GLY A 64 -4.28 -0.97 -14.97
CA GLY A 64 -5.16 -1.91 -15.68
C GLY A 64 -6.62 -1.84 -15.21
N ARG A 65 -7.01 -2.76 -14.33
CA ARG A 65 -8.44 -3.02 -14.01
C ARG A 65 -9.21 -1.87 -13.36
N LEU A 66 -8.54 -1.01 -12.59
CA LEU A 66 -9.22 0.08 -11.86
C LEU A 66 -9.58 1.25 -12.80
N TRP A 67 -8.79 1.45 -13.87
CA TRP A 67 -9.07 2.48 -14.87
C TRP A 67 -10.22 2.07 -15.80
N GLU A 68 -10.39 0.77 -16.05
CA GLU A 68 -11.49 0.25 -16.88
C GLU A 68 -12.88 0.43 -16.24
N GLN A 69 -12.99 0.27 -14.92
CA GLN A 69 -14.29 0.31 -14.23
C GLN A 69 -14.70 1.73 -13.78
N ARG A 70 -13.75 2.54 -13.29
CA ARG A 70 -14.01 3.90 -12.79
C ARG A 70 -12.86 4.85 -13.15
N PRO A 71 -12.66 5.19 -14.44
CA PRO A 71 -11.50 5.93 -14.93
C PRO A 71 -11.33 7.30 -14.25
N VAL A 72 -12.43 8.03 -14.04
CA VAL A 72 -12.42 9.36 -13.42
C VAL A 72 -11.94 9.28 -11.98
N TYR A 73 -12.51 8.37 -11.17
CA TYR A 73 -12.14 8.21 -9.77
C TYR A 73 -10.67 7.79 -9.63
N SER A 74 -10.22 6.82 -10.44
CA SER A 74 -8.84 6.33 -10.43
C SER A 74 -7.85 7.44 -10.79
N THR A 75 -8.16 8.27 -11.79
CA THR A 75 -7.33 9.41 -12.20
C THR A 75 -7.22 10.44 -11.09
N ILE A 76 -8.35 10.85 -10.49
CA ILE A 76 -8.37 11.83 -9.39
C ILE A 76 -7.58 11.31 -8.20
N SER A 77 -7.79 10.04 -7.83
CA SER A 77 -7.05 9.39 -6.74
C SER A 77 -5.55 9.36 -7.03
N PHE A 78 -5.14 8.98 -8.24
CA PHE A 78 -3.72 8.96 -8.61
C PHE A 78 -3.09 10.36 -8.49
N LEU A 79 -3.73 11.38 -9.05
CA LEU A 79 -3.25 12.77 -8.96
C LEU A 79 -3.17 13.27 -7.52
N PHE A 80 -4.14 12.91 -6.67
CA PHE A 80 -4.12 13.20 -5.24
C PHE A 80 -2.87 12.60 -4.56
N HIS A 81 -2.55 11.34 -4.82
CA HIS A 81 -1.38 10.69 -4.23
C HIS A 81 -0.06 11.28 -4.73
N VAL A 82 0.03 11.61 -6.02
CA VAL A 82 1.23 12.26 -6.59
C VAL A 82 1.52 13.58 -5.90
N GLY A 83 0.51 14.42 -5.69
CA GLY A 83 0.69 15.69 -4.98
C GLY A 83 0.89 15.50 -3.47
N LEU A 84 0.14 14.60 -2.83
CA LEU A 84 0.22 14.33 -1.39
C LEU A 84 1.60 13.81 -0.97
N ILE A 85 2.25 12.99 -1.79
CA ILE A 85 3.58 12.42 -1.51
C ILE A 85 4.68 13.30 -2.10
N GLY A 86 4.50 13.78 -3.34
CA GLY A 86 5.52 14.55 -4.05
C GLY A 86 5.82 15.89 -3.39
N THR A 87 4.80 16.64 -2.97
CA THR A 87 4.98 17.96 -2.37
C THR A 87 5.81 17.93 -1.07
N PRO A 88 5.47 17.15 -0.03
CA PRO A 88 6.23 17.16 1.22
C PRO A 88 7.63 16.53 1.07
N LEU A 89 7.86 15.69 0.05
CA LEU A 89 9.19 15.17 -0.22
C LEU A 89 10.05 16.19 -0.97
N LEU A 90 9.53 16.86 -1.99
CA LEU A 90 10.36 17.67 -2.90
C LEU A 90 10.39 19.17 -2.57
N LEU A 91 9.54 19.65 -1.66
CA LEU A 91 9.54 21.06 -1.26
C LEU A 91 10.75 21.41 -0.38
N ALA A 92 11.45 22.50 -0.73
CA ALA A 92 12.65 22.95 -0.03
C ALA A 92 12.47 23.12 1.49
N ALA A 93 11.33 23.66 1.93
CA ALA A 93 11.04 23.86 3.35
C ALA A 93 10.96 22.52 4.14
N HIS A 94 10.40 21.48 3.52
CA HIS A 94 10.36 20.15 4.12
C HIS A 94 11.75 19.50 4.11
N ILE A 95 12.49 19.61 3.01
CA ILE A 95 13.87 19.10 2.92
C ILE A 95 14.75 19.69 4.02
N LEU A 96 14.61 20.99 4.30
CA LEU A 96 15.34 21.63 5.40
C LEU A 96 14.92 21.07 6.78
N LEU A 97 13.64 20.73 6.96
CA LEU A 97 13.16 20.06 8.18
C LEU A 97 13.79 18.66 8.31
N TRP A 98 13.82 17.89 7.23
CA TRP A 98 14.48 16.58 7.17
C TRP A 98 15.95 16.66 7.51
N GLN A 99 16.65 17.64 6.95
CA GLN A 99 18.08 17.85 7.20
C GLN A 99 18.36 18.20 8.67
N ARG A 100 17.51 19.03 9.30
CA ARG A 100 17.67 19.40 10.71
C ARG A 100 17.30 18.28 11.69
N SER A 101 16.38 17.40 11.29
CA SER A 101 15.87 16.36 12.17
C SER A 101 16.63 15.04 12.03
N VAL A 102 16.93 14.61 10.81
CA VAL A 102 17.48 13.29 10.46
C VAL A 102 18.85 13.40 9.77
N GLY A 103 19.24 14.59 9.30
CA GLY A 103 20.50 14.80 8.59
C GLY A 103 20.46 14.47 7.09
N LEU A 104 19.28 14.15 6.55
CA LEU A 104 19.10 13.82 5.13
C LEU A 104 18.69 15.04 4.31
N SER A 105 19.25 15.20 3.12
CA SER A 105 18.85 16.22 2.15
C SER A 105 18.95 15.70 0.72
N TRP A 106 18.16 16.27 -0.18
CA TRP A 106 18.12 15.95 -1.60
C TRP A 106 17.70 17.19 -2.41
N PRO A 107 17.81 17.18 -3.76
CA PRO A 107 17.45 18.33 -4.58
C PRO A 107 15.99 18.75 -4.43
N ALA A 108 15.77 20.04 -4.23
CA ALA A 108 14.44 20.62 -4.12
C ALA A 108 13.82 20.91 -5.49
N MET A 109 12.50 20.79 -5.57
CA MET A 109 11.70 21.19 -6.73
C MET A 109 11.46 22.71 -6.73
N PRO A 110 11.31 23.34 -7.91
CA PRO A 110 10.94 24.76 -7.99
C PRO A 110 9.58 25.05 -7.31
N GLN A 111 9.48 26.20 -6.64
CA GLN A 111 8.29 26.62 -5.89
C GLN A 111 7.01 26.56 -6.74
N VAL A 112 7.08 27.02 -8.00
CA VAL A 112 5.94 27.01 -8.94
C VAL A 112 5.33 25.62 -9.13
N TRP A 113 6.18 24.58 -9.20
CA TRP A 113 5.70 23.21 -9.34
C TRP A 113 5.10 22.69 -8.03
N ALA A 114 5.69 23.04 -6.90
CA ALA A 114 5.15 22.68 -5.59
C ALA A 114 3.79 23.32 -5.33
N ASP A 115 3.58 24.59 -5.71
CA ASP A 115 2.29 25.27 -5.59
C ASP A 115 1.24 24.60 -6.47
N ARG A 116 1.57 24.27 -7.72
CA ARG A 116 0.66 23.55 -8.64
C ARG A 116 0.29 22.18 -8.11
N LEU A 117 1.25 21.40 -7.61
CA LEU A 117 0.98 20.10 -7.00
C LEU A 117 0.11 20.24 -5.75
N THR A 118 0.34 21.27 -4.93
CA THR A 118 -0.45 21.51 -3.73
C THR A 118 -1.90 21.86 -4.08
N LEU A 119 -2.12 22.76 -5.05
CA LEU A 119 -3.46 23.08 -5.56
C LEU A 119 -4.15 21.85 -6.17
N LEU A 120 -3.39 21.03 -6.90
CA LEU A 120 -3.88 19.76 -7.43
C LEU A 120 -4.33 18.82 -6.30
N THR A 121 -3.53 18.67 -5.24
CA THR A 121 -3.89 17.86 -4.06
C THR A 121 -5.16 18.38 -3.37
N ILE A 122 -5.30 19.71 -3.23
CA ILE A 122 -6.49 20.31 -2.63
C ILE A 122 -7.72 20.03 -3.50
N GLY A 123 -7.64 20.31 -4.80
CA GLY A 123 -8.76 20.11 -5.73
C GLY A 123 -9.18 18.65 -5.85
N THR A 124 -8.21 17.74 -5.98
CA THR A 124 -8.48 16.30 -6.06
C THR A 124 -8.96 15.73 -4.72
N GLY A 125 -8.43 16.20 -3.59
CA GLY A 125 -8.90 15.82 -2.25
C GLY A 125 -10.35 16.22 -2.00
N LEU A 126 -10.73 17.44 -2.40
CA LEU A 126 -12.13 17.90 -2.34
C LEU A 126 -13.02 17.09 -3.29
N ALA A 127 -12.57 16.81 -4.51
CA ALA A 127 -13.31 15.98 -5.45
C ALA A 127 -13.55 14.56 -4.90
N LEU A 128 -12.53 13.92 -4.31
CA LEU A 128 -12.67 12.62 -3.66
C LEU A 128 -13.66 12.66 -2.51
N LEU A 129 -13.64 13.75 -1.72
CA LEU A 129 -14.58 13.93 -0.62
C LEU A 129 -16.01 14.03 -1.15
N LEU A 130 -16.25 14.88 -2.15
CA LEU A 130 -17.56 15.04 -2.79
C LEU A 130 -18.08 13.75 -3.40
N ILE A 131 -17.23 13.01 -4.15
CA ILE A 131 -17.61 11.71 -4.71
C ILE A 131 -18.06 10.78 -3.58
N ARG A 132 -17.35 10.74 -2.46
CA ARG A 132 -17.64 9.87 -1.31
C ARG A 132 -18.89 10.28 -0.53
N LEU A 133 -19.33 11.53 -0.62
CA LEU A 133 -20.59 12.00 -0.04
C LEU A 133 -21.79 11.74 -0.96
N LEU A 134 -21.60 11.96 -2.27
CA LEU A 134 -22.69 11.99 -3.25
C LEU A 134 -22.97 10.62 -3.88
N ASP A 135 -21.93 9.81 -4.14
CA ASP A 135 -22.08 8.52 -4.82
C ASP A 135 -22.52 7.43 -3.83
N ALA A 136 -23.79 7.01 -3.92
CA ALA A 136 -24.42 6.02 -3.04
C ALA A 136 -23.60 4.73 -2.82
N PRO A 137 -23.04 4.07 -3.85
CA PRO A 137 -22.22 2.87 -3.65
C PRO A 137 -20.92 3.16 -2.89
N THR A 138 -20.27 4.31 -3.11
CA THR A 138 -19.06 4.64 -2.32
C THR A 138 -19.40 5.00 -0.88
N ARG A 139 -20.51 5.71 -0.65
CA ARG A 139 -20.98 6.06 0.70
C ARG A 139 -21.31 4.83 1.53
N ALA A 140 -21.93 3.81 0.92
CA ALA A 140 -22.25 2.55 1.59
C ALA A 140 -20.99 1.77 2.05
N LEU A 141 -19.88 1.93 1.34
CA LEU A 141 -18.60 1.28 1.67
C LEU A 141 -17.71 2.14 2.60
N SER A 142 -18.09 3.38 2.87
CA SER A 142 -17.24 4.35 3.56
C SER A 142 -17.55 4.40 5.06
N GLY A 143 -16.52 4.20 5.88
CA GLY A 143 -16.61 4.40 7.32
C GLY A 143 -16.29 5.84 7.74
N PRO A 144 -16.65 6.27 8.97
CA PRO A 144 -16.34 7.60 9.49
C PRO A 144 -14.83 7.90 9.48
N GLN A 145 -14.00 6.87 9.69
CA GLN A 145 -12.54 6.96 9.62
C GLN A 145 -12.04 7.40 8.23
N ASP A 146 -12.72 7.00 7.15
CA ASP A 146 -12.26 7.29 5.78
C ASP A 146 -12.45 8.78 5.45
N TYR A 147 -13.53 9.39 5.94
CA TYR A 147 -13.77 10.83 5.81
C TYR A 147 -12.78 11.63 6.67
N GLY A 148 -12.56 11.19 7.92
CA GLY A 148 -11.59 11.82 8.83
C GLY A 148 -10.18 11.85 8.27
N TRP A 149 -9.73 10.74 7.66
CA TRP A 149 -8.43 10.68 6.98
C TRP A 149 -8.31 11.65 5.82
N LEU A 150 -9.32 11.73 4.96
CA LEU A 150 -9.26 12.61 3.79
C LEU A 150 -9.16 14.08 4.22
N VAL A 151 -9.96 14.49 5.21
CA VAL A 151 -9.87 15.85 5.78
C VAL A 151 -8.50 16.09 6.41
N LEU A 152 -7.99 15.13 7.18
CA LEU A 152 -6.68 15.26 7.82
C LEU A 152 -5.55 15.39 6.79
N LEU A 153 -5.57 14.61 5.70
CA LEU A 153 -4.56 14.66 4.64
C LEU A 153 -4.60 15.95 3.80
N VAL A 154 -5.79 16.51 3.55
CA VAL A 154 -5.93 17.78 2.83
C VAL A 154 -5.52 18.97 3.70
N THR A 155 -5.67 18.87 5.02
CA THR A 155 -5.42 19.98 5.96
C THR A 155 -4.00 20.58 5.82
N PRO A 156 -2.88 19.81 5.88
CA PRO A 156 -1.54 20.34 5.66
C PRO A 156 -1.36 20.99 4.29
N SER A 157 -2.00 20.46 3.25
CA SER A 157 -1.91 21.04 1.90
C SER A 157 -2.54 22.44 1.86
N VAL A 158 -3.72 22.61 2.46
CA VAL A 158 -4.41 23.91 2.55
C VAL A 158 -3.61 24.89 3.41
N THR A 159 -3.24 24.50 4.64
CA THR A 159 -2.55 25.39 5.56
C THR A 159 -1.16 25.76 5.06
N GLY A 160 -0.44 24.82 4.44
CA GLY A 160 0.87 25.05 3.83
C GLY A 160 0.80 26.01 2.65
N TYR A 161 -0.20 25.83 1.76
CA TYR A 161 -0.42 26.74 0.64
C TYR A 161 -0.73 28.17 1.10
N VAL A 162 -1.59 28.31 2.11
CA VAL A 162 -1.92 29.62 2.71
C VAL A 162 -0.67 30.27 3.31
N CYS A 163 0.15 29.53 4.06
CA CYS A 163 1.39 30.05 4.63
C CYS A 163 2.44 30.46 3.59
N ALA A 164 2.48 29.80 2.43
CA ALA A 164 3.47 30.08 1.39
C ALA A 164 3.05 31.23 0.46
N ASN A 165 1.74 31.36 0.15
CA ASN A 165 1.27 32.21 -0.94
C ASN A 165 0.30 33.33 -0.51
N ALA A 166 -0.37 33.22 0.64
CA ALA A 166 -1.35 34.22 1.04
C ALA A 166 -0.71 35.31 1.93
N PRO A 167 -1.04 36.60 1.72
CA PRO A 167 -0.59 37.69 2.59
C PRO A 167 -1.40 37.68 3.90
N VAL A 168 -1.08 36.72 4.77
CA VAL A 168 -1.74 36.57 6.08
C VAL A 168 -1.01 37.35 7.16
N GLY A 169 -1.77 37.94 8.09
CA GLY A 169 -1.18 38.60 9.26
C GLY A 169 -0.39 37.64 10.16
N PRO A 170 0.53 38.13 11.01
CA PRO A 170 1.44 37.28 11.80
C PRO A 170 0.72 36.27 12.71
N LYS A 171 -0.43 36.64 13.28
CA LYS A 171 -1.23 35.75 14.14
C LYS A 171 -1.80 34.57 13.34
N THR A 172 -2.38 34.84 12.17
CA THR A 172 -2.95 33.80 11.30
C THR A 172 -1.86 32.89 10.75
N TYR A 173 -0.70 33.45 10.38
CA TYR A 173 0.45 32.66 9.95
C TYR A 173 0.89 31.65 11.02
N HIS A 174 1.05 32.09 12.27
CA HIS A 174 1.42 31.18 13.37
C HIS A 174 0.37 30.09 13.62
N LEU A 175 -0.92 30.43 13.54
CA LEU A 175 -1.99 29.45 13.70
C LEU A 175 -1.98 28.41 12.57
N MET A 176 -1.88 28.85 11.31
CA MET A 176 -1.83 27.95 10.15
C MET A 176 -0.60 27.06 10.20
N MET A 177 0.55 27.59 10.60
CA MET A 177 1.79 26.82 10.78
C MET A 177 1.66 25.80 11.91
N LEU A 178 1.02 26.17 13.03
CA LEU A 178 0.76 25.24 14.12
C LEU A 178 -0.12 24.07 13.65
N ILE A 179 -1.22 24.38 12.97
CA ILE A 179 -2.13 23.36 12.41
C ILE A 179 -1.39 22.50 11.39
N HIS A 180 -0.60 23.10 10.50
CA HIS A 180 0.19 22.39 9.49
C HIS A 180 1.14 21.36 10.10
N VAL A 181 1.97 21.80 11.05
CA VAL A 181 2.97 20.93 11.70
C VAL A 181 2.30 19.82 12.50
N TYR A 182 1.31 20.16 13.34
CA TYR A 182 0.63 19.16 14.16
C TYR A 182 -0.20 18.17 13.33
N ALA A 183 -0.83 18.62 12.24
CA ALA A 183 -1.52 17.72 11.32
C ALA A 183 -0.52 16.78 10.62
N GLY A 184 0.64 17.30 10.20
CA GLY A 184 1.73 16.48 9.64
C GLY A 184 2.25 15.43 10.62
N ASP A 185 2.55 15.85 11.86
CA ASP A 185 3.02 14.95 12.92
C ASP A 185 1.97 13.89 13.27
N LEU A 186 0.69 14.27 13.33
CA LEU A 186 -0.42 13.35 13.57
C LEU A 186 -0.57 12.34 12.43
N ILE A 187 -0.47 12.77 11.17
CA ILE A 187 -0.50 11.87 10.01
C ILE A 187 0.63 10.84 10.14
N MET A 188 1.87 11.29 10.37
CA MET A 188 3.03 10.40 10.51
C MET A 188 2.85 9.39 11.65
N ALA A 189 2.39 9.85 12.81
CA ALA A 189 2.15 8.98 13.96
C ALA A 189 1.04 7.96 13.71
N LEU A 190 0.02 8.32 12.94
CA LEU A 190 -1.13 7.46 12.67
C LEU A 190 -0.95 6.51 11.48
N ILE A 191 -0.02 6.78 10.54
CA ILE A 191 0.26 5.92 9.38
C ILE A 191 0.32 4.43 9.76
N PRO A 192 1.16 3.97 10.72
CA PRO A 192 1.29 2.55 11.04
C PRO A 192 0.05 1.92 11.68
N PHE A 193 -0.90 2.72 12.17
CA PHE A 193 -2.14 2.25 12.80
C PHE A 193 -3.36 2.39 11.89
N SER A 194 -3.15 2.85 10.65
CA SER A 194 -4.22 3.18 9.73
C SER A 194 -4.47 2.07 8.70
N LYS A 195 -5.61 2.19 8.00
CA LYS A 195 -5.90 1.40 6.79
C LYS A 195 -4.86 1.68 5.68
N ILE A 196 -4.16 2.82 5.70
CA ILE A 196 -3.14 3.18 4.71
C ILE A 196 -1.94 2.23 4.79
N ALA A 197 -1.57 1.78 6.00
CA ALA A 197 -0.51 0.79 6.16
C ALA A 197 -0.87 -0.57 5.53
N HIS A 198 -2.16 -0.95 5.58
CA HIS A 198 -2.64 -2.15 4.90
C HIS A 198 -2.58 -2.01 3.38
N CYS A 199 -2.88 -0.82 2.84
CA CYS A 199 -2.66 -0.54 1.42
C CYS A 199 -1.18 -0.68 1.10
N ALA A 200 -0.27 0.05 1.77
CA ALA A 200 1.17 -0.01 1.47
C ALA A 200 1.77 -1.42 1.54
N LEU A 201 1.21 -2.31 2.37
CA LEU A 201 1.68 -3.69 2.57
C LEU A 201 0.86 -4.75 1.83
N ALA A 202 -0.15 -4.34 1.05
CA ALA A 202 -1.02 -5.27 0.32
C ALA A 202 -0.25 -6.22 -0.61
N PRO A 203 0.84 -5.82 -1.29
CA PRO A 203 1.64 -6.77 -2.09
C PRO A 203 2.22 -7.90 -1.25
N LEU A 204 2.74 -7.58 -0.06
CA LEU A 204 3.30 -8.58 0.85
C LEU A 204 2.18 -9.52 1.36
N SER A 205 1.01 -8.98 1.68
CA SER A 205 -0.16 -9.80 2.06
C SER A 205 -0.61 -10.76 0.94
N GLN A 206 -0.62 -10.29 -0.32
CA GLN A 206 -0.94 -11.14 -1.48
C GLN A 206 0.07 -12.28 -1.64
N THR A 207 1.37 -12.03 -1.38
CA THR A 207 2.36 -13.10 -1.39
C THR A 207 2.09 -14.16 -0.32
N VAL A 208 1.71 -13.76 0.89
CA VAL A 208 1.33 -14.70 1.97
C VAL A 208 0.14 -15.54 1.53
N SER A 209 -0.91 -14.94 0.98
CA SER A 209 -2.10 -15.67 0.51
C SER A 209 -1.78 -16.61 -0.66
N ALA A 210 -0.97 -16.18 -1.62
CA ALA A 210 -0.53 -17.01 -2.75
C ALA A 210 0.38 -18.17 -2.31
N LEU A 211 1.15 -17.96 -1.24
CA LEU A 211 1.95 -19.02 -0.63
C LEU A 211 1.06 -19.97 0.16
N ALA A 212 0.19 -19.46 1.04
CA ALA A 212 -0.60 -20.28 1.97
C ALA A 212 -1.76 -21.03 1.30
N TRP A 213 -2.37 -20.46 0.26
CA TRP A 213 -3.55 -21.05 -0.38
C TRP A 213 -3.16 -22.04 -1.49
N LYS A 214 -2.96 -23.30 -1.09
CA LYS A 214 -2.86 -24.45 -2.00
C LYS A 214 -3.73 -25.59 -1.50
N PHE A 215 -4.28 -26.37 -2.42
CA PHE A 215 -4.93 -27.62 -2.06
C PHE A 215 -3.91 -28.56 -1.43
N VAL A 216 -4.35 -29.35 -0.44
CA VAL A 216 -3.50 -30.40 0.14
C VAL A 216 -3.06 -31.33 -1.00
N PRO A 217 -1.76 -31.69 -1.08
CA PRO A 217 -1.28 -32.60 -2.11
C PRO A 217 -2.09 -33.90 -2.09
N GLY A 218 -2.55 -34.35 -3.27
CA GLY A 218 -3.40 -35.53 -3.40
C GLY A 218 -4.83 -35.38 -2.87
N ALA A 219 -5.30 -34.17 -2.54
CA ALA A 219 -6.71 -33.94 -2.17
C ALA A 219 -7.66 -34.36 -3.30
N GLY A 220 -7.31 -34.07 -4.56
CA GLY A 220 -8.06 -34.52 -5.72
C GLY A 220 -8.15 -36.04 -5.81
N ASP A 221 -7.03 -36.74 -5.61
CA ASP A 221 -6.97 -38.20 -5.64
C ASP A 221 -7.79 -38.84 -4.51
N LYS A 222 -7.73 -38.26 -3.30
CA LYS A 222 -8.55 -38.69 -2.17
C LYS A 222 -10.04 -38.51 -2.42
N ILE A 223 -10.45 -37.37 -2.99
CA ILE A 223 -11.85 -37.11 -3.35
C ILE A 223 -12.34 -38.10 -4.41
N ILE A 224 -11.51 -38.39 -5.42
CA ILE A 224 -11.83 -39.35 -6.48
C ILE A 224 -11.96 -40.77 -5.91
N ALA A 225 -11.08 -41.16 -4.98
CA ALA A 225 -11.16 -42.44 -4.28
C ALA A 225 -12.45 -42.55 -3.44
N THR A 226 -12.82 -41.50 -2.69
CA THR A 226 -14.08 -41.47 -1.92
C THR A 226 -15.32 -41.52 -2.80
N LEU A 227 -15.29 -40.90 -3.98
CA LEU A 227 -16.41 -40.88 -4.93
C LEU A 227 -16.53 -42.16 -5.78
N GLY A 228 -15.65 -43.15 -5.59
CA GLY A 228 -15.65 -44.41 -6.36
C GLY A 228 -15.31 -44.22 -7.84
N ARG A 229 -14.62 -43.12 -8.19
CA ARG A 229 -14.29 -42.73 -9.58
C ARG A 229 -12.82 -42.93 -9.93
N ALA A 230 -12.19 -43.96 -9.37
CA ALA A 230 -10.74 -44.22 -9.45
C ALA A 230 -10.15 -44.28 -10.88
N GLY A 231 -10.98 -44.46 -11.91
CA GLY A 231 -10.57 -44.45 -13.33
C GLY A 231 -10.56 -43.09 -14.03
N MET A 232 -10.94 -41.99 -13.36
CA MET A 232 -10.90 -40.65 -13.95
C MET A 232 -9.61 -39.92 -13.55
N PRO A 233 -8.87 -39.32 -14.51
CA PRO A 233 -7.66 -38.58 -14.18
C PRO A 233 -8.01 -37.40 -13.25
N SER A 234 -7.33 -37.34 -12.09
CA SER A 234 -7.31 -36.12 -11.29
C SER A 234 -6.57 -35.08 -12.12
N TYR A 235 -7.30 -34.04 -12.48
CA TYR A 235 -6.97 -33.13 -13.56
C TYR A 235 -5.60 -32.49 -13.35
N VAL A 236 -4.81 -32.52 -14.44
CA VAL A 236 -3.47 -31.95 -14.68
C VAL A 236 -2.32 -32.93 -14.45
N ALA A 237 -1.89 -33.58 -15.53
CA ALA A 237 -0.52 -34.05 -15.69
C ALA A 237 0.42 -32.89 -15.32
N THR A 238 1.15 -33.03 -14.22
CA THR A 238 2.10 -32.04 -13.75
C THR A 238 3.24 -31.94 -14.77
N GLY A 239 3.09 -31.07 -15.77
CA GLY A 239 4.13 -30.76 -16.76
C GLY A 239 5.42 -30.19 -16.15
N ARG A 240 5.43 -29.87 -14.84
CA ARG A 240 6.64 -29.49 -14.08
C ARG A 240 7.27 -30.63 -13.27
N ALA A 241 6.57 -31.74 -13.04
CA ALA A 241 7.14 -32.92 -12.38
C ALA A 241 7.86 -33.82 -13.40
N GLN A 242 7.39 -33.85 -14.64
CA GLN A 242 8.02 -34.63 -15.72
C GLN A 242 9.42 -34.14 -16.09
N THR A 243 9.77 -32.88 -15.81
CA THR A 243 11.12 -32.35 -16.07
C THR A 243 12.18 -32.87 -15.10
N ALA A 244 11.78 -33.45 -13.97
CA ALA A 244 12.70 -34.11 -13.02
C ALA A 244 12.73 -35.64 -13.19
N ALA A 245 11.70 -36.23 -13.79
CA ALA A 245 11.58 -37.68 -14.02
C ALA A 245 12.01 -38.10 -15.43
N GLY A 246 12.98 -37.40 -16.01
CA GLY A 246 13.73 -37.95 -17.13
C GLY A 246 14.52 -39.16 -16.61
N THR A 247 14.23 -40.35 -17.12
CA THR A 247 14.90 -41.64 -16.85
C THR A 247 14.20 -42.55 -15.83
N VAL A 248 13.00 -43.05 -16.14
CA VAL A 248 12.73 -44.50 -16.02
C VAL A 248 11.70 -44.87 -17.09
N ALA A 249 12.17 -45.48 -18.18
CA ALA A 249 11.32 -46.23 -19.08
C ALA A 249 10.85 -47.49 -18.32
N VAL A 250 9.55 -47.60 -18.05
CA VAL A 250 8.95 -48.88 -17.66
C VAL A 250 8.25 -49.41 -18.91
N THR A 251 8.94 -50.33 -19.57
CA THR A 251 8.39 -51.25 -20.56
C THR A 251 7.24 -52.02 -19.91
N GLY A 252 6.05 -51.95 -20.51
CA GLY A 252 4.96 -52.83 -20.15
C GLY A 252 5.22 -54.24 -20.66
N GLU A 253 4.89 -55.24 -19.86
CA GLU A 253 4.24 -56.50 -20.24
C GLU A 253 3.97 -57.34 -18.99
N GLU A 254 2.93 -58.18 -19.09
CA GLU A 254 2.53 -59.26 -18.17
C GLU A 254 1.80 -58.89 -16.86
N PHE A 255 0.46 -58.86 -16.91
CA PHE A 255 -0.33 -59.68 -15.97
C PHE A 255 -1.74 -59.97 -16.52
N CYS A 256 -1.87 -61.06 -17.28
CA CYS A 256 -3.14 -61.73 -17.52
C CYS A 256 -2.89 -63.24 -17.61
N SER A 257 -3.01 -63.96 -16.49
CA SER A 257 -3.55 -65.32 -16.47
C SER A 257 -3.83 -65.80 -15.03
N ARG A 258 -5.01 -66.43 -14.89
CA ARG A 258 -5.58 -67.19 -13.77
C ARG A 258 -6.48 -66.42 -12.81
#